data_AF-C0K061-F1
#
_entry.id   AF-C0K061-F1
#
_cell.length_a   1.000
_cell.length_b   1.000
_cell.length_c   1.000
_cell.angle_alpha   90.00
_cell.angle_beta   90.00
_cell.angle_gamma   90.00
#
_symmetry.space_group_name_H-M   'P 1'
#
loop_
_entity.id
_entity.type
_entity.pdbx_description
1 polymer ?
#
loop_
_entity_poly.entity_id
_entity_poly.type
_entity_poly.pdbx_seq_one_letter_code
_entity_poly.pdbx_strand_id
1 'polypeptide(L)'
;MDERNLKTIFTVCVDLNIHANMIQTSALMLSFCFDSNEQKLKQLRACLKDSFSVKYNEGLQLFTIRHYQNGSEQDFIKGKKVLVKQGSRSTMQFVLS
;
A
#
# COMPACT_ATOMS: atom_id res chain seq x y z
N MET A 1 -12.63 -9.81 2.60
CA MET A 1 -13.01 -8.53 2.01
C MET A 1 -13.90 -8.91 0.85
N ASP A 2 -15.14 -8.45 0.81
CA ASP A 2 -16.07 -8.75 -0.29
C ASP A 2 -15.68 -7.95 -1.55
N GLU A 3 -15.87 -8.52 -2.72
CA GLU A 3 -15.68 -7.93 -4.04
C GLU A 3 -16.42 -6.58 -4.19
N ARG A 4 -17.59 -6.41 -3.57
CA ARG A 4 -18.33 -5.14 -3.58
C ARG A 4 -17.57 -4.00 -2.89
N ASN A 5 -16.90 -4.31 -1.79
CA ASN A 5 -16.09 -3.34 -1.05
C ASN A 5 -14.82 -3.00 -1.84
N LEU A 6 -14.19 -4.01 -2.46
CA LEU A 6 -13.04 -3.79 -3.34
C LEU A 6 -13.41 -2.87 -4.50
N LYS A 7 -14.51 -3.16 -5.21
CA LYS A 7 -15.01 -2.31 -6.29
C LYS A 7 -15.19 -0.88 -5.84
N THR A 8 -15.86 -0.66 -4.71
CA THR A 8 -16.12 0.68 -4.16
C THR A 8 -14.81 1.44 -3.92
N ILE A 9 -13.83 0.83 -3.26
CA ILE A 9 -12.54 1.47 -2.98
C ILE A 9 -11.79 1.78 -4.27
N PHE A 10 -11.73 0.84 -5.21
CA PHE A 10 -11.02 1.04 -6.47
C PHE A 10 -11.69 2.10 -7.35
N THR A 11 -13.03 2.19 -7.35
CA THR A 11 -13.75 3.29 -8.03
C THR A 11 -13.33 4.64 -7.48
N VAL A 12 -13.30 4.82 -6.15
CA VAL A 12 -12.83 6.06 -5.53
C VAL A 12 -11.37 6.37 -5.91
N CYS A 13 -10.49 5.36 -5.94
CA CYS A 13 -9.11 5.56 -6.38
C CYS A 13 -9.04 6.04 -7.84
N VAL A 14 -9.84 5.47 -8.74
CA VAL A 14 -9.91 5.89 -10.16
C VAL A 14 -10.42 7.32 -10.27
N ASP A 15 -11.51 7.67 -9.59
CA ASP A 15 -12.11 9.01 -9.63
C ASP A 15 -11.13 10.09 -9.13
N LEU A 16 -10.26 9.75 -8.18
CA LEU A 16 -9.24 10.64 -7.63
C LEU A 16 -7.89 10.56 -8.36
N ASN A 17 -7.80 9.78 -9.45
CA ASN A 17 -6.56 9.52 -10.19
C ASN A 17 -5.42 9.03 -9.28
N ILE A 18 -5.71 8.14 -8.34
CA ILE A 18 -4.74 7.50 -7.44
C ILE A 18 -4.27 6.19 -8.08
N HIS A 19 -2.98 6.13 -8.37
CA HIS A 19 -2.32 4.88 -8.76
C HIS A 19 -1.79 4.16 -7.52
N ALA A 20 -2.24 2.93 -7.29
CA ALA A 20 -1.75 2.11 -6.19
C ALA A 20 -0.46 1.38 -6.61
N ASN A 21 0.65 1.73 -5.96
CA ASN A 21 1.98 1.15 -6.22
C ASN A 21 2.17 -0.23 -5.57
N MET A 22 1.37 -0.51 -4.54
CA MET A 22 1.34 -1.79 -3.84
C MET A 22 -0.04 -1.95 -3.22
N ILE A 23 -0.61 -3.16 -3.31
CA ILE A 23 -1.91 -3.52 -2.74
C ILE A 23 -1.73 -4.80 -1.92
N GLN A 24 -2.36 -4.83 -0.75
CA GLN A 24 -2.54 -5.99 0.09
C GLN A 24 -4.01 -6.15 0.43
N THR A 25 -4.52 -7.37 0.26
CA THR A 25 -5.89 -7.72 0.60
C THR A 25 -5.88 -8.93 1.53
N SER A 26 -6.81 -8.93 2.47
CA SER A 26 -7.05 -10.03 3.39
C SER A 26 -8.56 -10.31 3.49
N ALA A 27 -8.93 -11.26 4.35
CA ALA A 27 -10.33 -11.53 4.66
C ALA A 27 -11.04 -10.32 5.30
N LEU A 28 -10.33 -9.35 5.90
CA LEU A 28 -10.94 -8.27 6.67
C LEU A 28 -10.58 -6.86 6.21
N MET A 29 -9.42 -6.68 5.57
CA MET A 29 -8.91 -5.36 5.22
C MET A 29 -8.22 -5.34 3.85
N LEU A 30 -8.24 -4.16 3.25
CA LEU A 30 -7.39 -3.77 2.13
C LEU A 30 -6.43 -2.67 2.60
N SER A 31 -5.18 -2.75 2.17
CA SER A 31 -4.15 -1.73 2.38
C SER A 31 -3.42 -1.50 1.07
N PHE A 32 -3.03 -0.26 0.82
CA PHE A 32 -2.30 0.08 -0.39
C PHE A 32 -1.38 1.27 -0.16
N CYS A 33 -0.33 1.36 -0.99
CA CYS A 33 0.58 2.49 -1.04
C CYS A 33 0.35 3.25 -2.34
N PHE A 34 0.44 4.58 -2.29
CA PHE A 34 0.44 5.47 -3.45
C PHE A 34 1.43 6.61 -3.18
N ASP A 35 1.82 7.33 -4.24
CA ASP A 35 2.78 8.42 -4.10
C ASP A 35 2.22 9.55 -3.24
N SER A 36 3.09 10.14 -2.40
CA SER A 36 2.68 11.15 -1.43
C SER A 36 1.97 12.32 -2.11
N ASN A 37 0.71 12.53 -1.74
CA ASN A 37 -0.09 13.65 -2.20
C ASN A 37 -1.16 13.96 -1.13
N GLU A 38 -0.94 15.03 -0.38
CA GLU A 38 -1.79 15.40 0.75
C GLU A 38 -3.24 15.68 0.34
N GLN A 39 -3.45 16.32 -0.81
CA GLN A 39 -4.79 16.63 -1.32
C GLN A 39 -5.56 15.36 -1.66
N LYS A 40 -4.95 14.44 -2.41
CA LYS A 40 -5.55 13.15 -2.75
C LYS A 40 -5.82 12.30 -1.50
N LEU A 41 -4.93 12.31 -0.51
CA LEU A 41 -5.14 11.61 0.76
C LEU A 41 -6.36 12.17 1.51
N LYS A 42 -6.50 13.49 1.60
CA LYS A 42 -7.67 14.13 2.23
C LYS A 42 -8.97 13.77 1.51
N GLN A 43 -8.99 13.84 0.17
CA GLN A 43 -10.15 13.48 -0.64
C GLN A 43 -10.53 12.00 -0.49
N LEU A 44 -9.55 11.11 -0.59
CA LEU A 44 -9.75 9.66 -0.41
C LEU A 44 -10.37 9.34 0.94
N ARG A 45 -9.83 9.94 2.02
CA ARG A 45 -10.39 9.79 3.37
C ARG A 45 -11.81 10.30 3.46
N ALA A 46 -12.10 11.46 2.85
CA ALA A 46 -13.44 12.03 2.86
C ALA A 46 -14.45 11.13 2.13
N CYS A 47 -14.08 10.54 1.00
CA CYS A 47 -14.95 9.63 0.24
C CYS A 47 -15.19 8.29 0.94
N LEU A 48 -14.20 7.78 1.68
CA LEU A 48 -14.27 6.44 2.27
C LEU A 48 -14.72 6.41 3.74
N LYS A 49 -14.62 7.51 4.49
CA LYS A 49 -14.88 7.54 5.94
C LYS A 49 -16.27 7.06 6.37
N ASP A 50 -17.28 7.25 5.53
CA ASP A 50 -18.68 6.94 5.90
C ASP A 50 -18.98 5.44 5.75
N SER A 51 -18.19 4.74 4.93
CA SER A 51 -18.36 3.30 4.66
C SER A 51 -17.25 2.44 5.27
N PHE A 52 -16.10 3.01 5.60
CA PHE A 52 -14.90 2.28 6.03
C PHE A 52 -14.14 2.98 7.15
N SER A 53 -13.55 2.20 8.04
CA SER A 53 -12.54 2.69 9.00
C SER A 53 -11.20 2.90 8.28
N VAL A 54 -10.88 4.15 7.95
CA VAL A 54 -9.64 4.50 7.22
C VAL A 54 -8.50 4.81 8.18
N LYS A 55 -7.41 4.03 8.09
CA LYS A 55 -6.12 4.29 8.76
C LYS A 55 -5.06 4.58 7.71
N TYR A 56 -4.08 5.43 8.02
CA TYR A 56 -3.01 5.78 7.09
C TYR A 56 -1.70 6.06 7.85
N ASN A 57 -0.60 6.01 7.11
CA ASN A 57 0.75 6.35 7.56
C ASN A 57 1.38 7.26 6.50
N GLU A 58 2.23 8.18 6.93
CA GLU A 58 2.98 9.09 6.05
C GLU A 58 4.48 8.91 6.27
N GLY A 59 5.30 9.51 5.41
CA GLY A 59 6.77 9.41 5.51
C GLY A 59 7.32 8.02 5.20
N LEU A 60 6.60 7.25 4.38
CA LEU A 60 6.98 5.88 4.04
C LEU A 60 7.82 5.79 2.78
N GLN A 61 8.65 4.75 2.71
CA GLN A 61 9.39 4.37 1.51
C GLN A 61 8.94 2.98 1.04
N LEU A 62 8.54 2.86 -0.22
CA LEU A 62 8.26 1.59 -0.88
C LEU A 62 9.47 1.16 -1.71
N PHE A 63 10.12 0.07 -1.31
CA PHE A 63 11.22 -0.55 -2.05
C PHE A 63 10.71 -1.78 -2.80
N THR A 64 11.16 -1.96 -4.04
CA THR A 64 10.91 -3.17 -4.84
C THR A 64 12.23 -3.73 -5.34
N ILE A 65 12.59 -4.93 -4.88
CA ILE A 65 13.74 -5.71 -5.36
C ILE A 65 13.23 -6.70 -6.39
N ARG A 66 13.82 -6.71 -7.59
CA ARG A 66 13.52 -7.70 -8.65
C ARG A 66 14.59 -8.77 -8.66
N HIS A 67 14.22 -9.99 -9.06
CA HIS A 67 15.13 -11.15 -9.13
C HIS A 67 15.92 -11.36 -7.83
N TYR A 68 15.24 -11.21 -6.69
CA TYR A 68 15.89 -11.28 -5.39
C TYR A 68 16.46 -12.69 -5.15
N GLN A 69 17.66 -12.71 -4.57
CA GLN A 69 18.28 -13.92 -4.02
C GLN A 69 18.15 -13.88 -2.50
N ASN A 70 18.20 -15.04 -1.84
CA ASN A 70 18.10 -15.11 -0.38
C ASN A 70 19.14 -14.20 0.28
N GLY A 71 18.68 -13.23 1.09
CA GLY A 71 19.54 -12.30 1.81
C GLY A 71 19.82 -10.97 1.11
N SER A 72 19.38 -10.77 -0.14
CA SER A 72 19.60 -9.53 -0.89
C SER A 72 18.98 -8.30 -0.23
N GLU A 73 18.01 -8.47 0.66
CA GLU A 73 17.29 -7.38 1.31
C GLU A 73 17.97 -6.81 2.55
N GLN A 74 18.92 -7.54 3.16
CA GLN A 74 19.36 -7.26 4.53
C GLN A 74 19.97 -5.86 4.67
N ASP A 75 20.81 -5.46 3.72
CA ASP A 75 21.45 -4.14 3.73
C ASP A 75 20.45 -3.00 3.48
N PHE A 76 19.40 -3.25 2.70
CA PHE A 76 18.39 -2.23 2.37
C PHE A 76 17.42 -1.94 3.51
N ILE A 77 17.14 -2.95 4.34
CA ILE A 77 16.22 -2.83 5.49
C ILE A 77 16.96 -2.55 6.80
N LYS A 78 18.29 -2.60 6.81
CA LYS A 78 19.11 -2.38 8.01
C LYS A 78 18.84 -1.01 8.62
N GLY A 79 18.51 -1.00 9.92
CA GLY A 79 18.24 0.23 10.67
C GLY A 79 16.91 0.91 10.33
N LYS A 80 16.06 0.32 9.48
CA LYS A 80 14.74 0.82 9.14
C LYS A 80 13.66 -0.05 9.75
N LYS A 81 12.50 0.53 10.08
CA LYS A 81 11.36 -0.23 10.57
C LYS A 81 10.57 -0.77 9.37
N VAL A 82 10.54 -2.08 9.23
CA VAL A 82 9.77 -2.76 8.18
C VAL A 82 8.31 -2.85 8.63
N LEU A 83 7.42 -2.12 7.96
CA LEU A 83 5.97 -2.19 8.18
C LEU A 83 5.33 -3.33 7.39
N VAL A 84 5.81 -3.52 6.15
CA VAL A 84 5.33 -4.58 5.27
C VAL A 84 6.51 -5.23 4.56
N LYS A 85 6.49 -6.56 4.47
CA LYS A 85 7.31 -7.38 3.59
C LYS A 85 6.39 -8.28 2.78
N GLN A 86 6.48 -8.23 1.45
CA GLN A 86 5.71 -9.13 0.58
C GLN A 86 6.51 -9.54 -0.65
N GLY A 87 6.28 -10.75 -1.14
CA GLY A 87 7.02 -11.29 -2.27
C GLY A 87 6.13 -11.98 -3.29
N SER A 88 6.57 -11.94 -4.54
CA SER A 88 6.16 -12.84 -5.61
C SER A 88 7.34 -13.75 -5.97
N ARG A 89 7.21 -14.60 -6.99
CA ARG A 89 8.33 -15.42 -7.49
C ARG A 89 9.51 -14.60 -8.02
N SER A 90 9.29 -13.36 -8.41
CA SER A 90 10.30 -12.53 -9.09
C SER A 90 10.56 -11.18 -8.41
N THR A 91 9.75 -10.79 -7.43
CA THR A 91 9.85 -9.48 -6.79
C THR A 91 9.67 -9.59 -5.28
N MET A 92 10.42 -8.81 -4.52
CA MET A 92 10.21 -8.59 -3.09
C MET A 92 9.95 -7.10 -2.87
N GLN A 93 8.91 -6.76 -2.13
CA GLN A 93 8.54 -5.39 -1.80
C GLN A 93 8.58 -5.16 -0.30
N PHE A 94 9.05 -3.98 0.09
CA PHE A 94 9.14 -3.54 1.47
C PHE A 94 8.53 -2.15 1.63
N VAL A 95 7.70 -1.98 2.65
CA VAL A 95 7.26 -0.66 3.12
C VAL A 95 8.01 -0.35 4.40
N LEU A 96 8.81 0.71 4.37
CA LEU A 96 9.68 1.12 5.47
C LEU A 96 9.22 2.48 6.01
N SER A 97 9.32 2.67 7.32
CA SER A 97 9.20 3.97 8.01
C SER A 97 10.52 4.39 8.62
#